data_AF-A0A1C6XNV4-F1
#
_entry.id   AF-A0A1C6XNV4-F1
#
_cell.length_a   1.000
_cell.length_b   1.000
_cell.length_c   1.000
_cell.angle_alpha   90.00
_cell.angle_beta   90.00
_cell.angle_gamma   90.00
#
_symmetry.space_group_name_H-M   'P 1'
#
loop_
_entity.id
_entity.type
_entity.pdbx_description
1 polymer ?
#
loop_
_entity_poly.entity_id
_entity_poly.type
_entity_poly.pdbx_seq_one_letter_code
_entity_poly.pdbx_strand_id
1 'polypeptide(L)'
;MEKLHENHFFGKYVKMNIPNDYIDISKYRIIPDNQEVYAHKYNNNCLIIEIVCYKDIDIKEKGKYYFDDLANENTSLENKIILNNESVPHPQKNYILVVGAQKISKYNTQMHENVLLYLCIIPYKEHNADILITWNIPKDDLNINPDIDIFTEMVQSFKVLDFSLFV
;
A
#
# COMPACT_ATOMS: atom_id res chain seq x y z
N MET A 1 10.53 6.85 17.08
CA MET A 1 9.84 6.65 15.79
C MET A 1 10.87 6.80 14.69
N GLU A 2 10.79 5.94 13.68
CA GLU A 2 11.64 6.02 12.49
C GLU A 2 11.42 7.37 11.78
N LYS A 3 12.48 8.00 11.28
CA LYS A 3 12.36 9.32 10.67
C LYS A 3 11.90 9.16 9.22
N LEU A 4 10.77 9.79 8.88
CA LEU A 4 10.28 9.83 7.51
C LEU A 4 10.88 11.00 6.72
N HIS A 5 11.08 10.80 5.42
CA HIS A 5 11.68 11.77 4.52
C HIS A 5 10.85 11.90 3.25
N GLU A 6 10.67 13.14 2.79
CA GLU A 6 9.92 13.44 1.57
C GLU A 6 10.58 12.78 0.37
N ASN A 7 9.79 11.99 -0.35
CA ASN A 7 10.14 11.36 -1.61
C ASN A 7 9.10 11.71 -2.67
N HIS A 8 9.51 11.63 -3.93
CA HIS A 8 8.68 11.91 -5.09
C HIS A 8 8.47 10.64 -5.91
N PHE A 9 7.26 10.46 -6.40
CA PHE A 9 6.80 9.27 -7.13
C PHE A 9 6.18 9.70 -8.44
N PHE A 10 6.12 8.77 -9.40
CA PHE A 10 5.57 8.99 -10.74
C PHE A 10 6.17 10.25 -11.36
N GLY A 11 7.48 10.31 -11.56
CA GLY A 11 8.11 11.48 -12.19
C GLY A 11 7.87 12.83 -11.47
N LYS A 12 7.63 12.82 -10.15
CA LYS A 12 7.30 13.98 -9.29
C LYS A 12 5.86 14.47 -9.33
N TYR A 13 4.94 13.75 -9.97
CA TYR A 13 3.49 14.04 -9.88
C TYR A 13 2.94 13.84 -8.47
N VAL A 14 3.57 12.96 -7.68
CA VAL A 14 3.16 12.63 -6.32
C VAL A 14 4.33 12.82 -5.37
N LYS A 15 4.03 13.13 -4.11
CA LYS A 15 4.99 13.04 -3.02
C LYS A 15 4.41 12.31 -1.81
N MET A 16 5.28 11.70 -1.03
CA MET A 16 4.97 11.07 0.25
C MET A 16 6.25 10.95 1.07
N ASN A 17 6.15 11.07 2.39
CA ASN A 17 7.26 10.80 3.28
C ASN A 17 7.35 9.29 3.54
N ILE A 18 8.52 8.70 3.34
CA ILE A 18 8.79 7.27 3.62
C ILE A 18 10.10 7.13 4.39
N PRO A 19 10.37 5.97 5.02
CA PRO A 19 11.65 5.76 5.69
C PRO A 19 12.83 5.67 4.70
N ASN A 20 14.02 6.10 5.15
CA ASN A 20 15.22 6.16 4.29
C ASN A 20 15.77 4.80 3.85
N ASP A 21 15.35 3.73 4.52
CA ASP A 21 15.83 2.38 4.22
C ASP A 21 15.04 1.68 3.12
N TYR A 22 14.09 2.39 2.50
CA TYR A 22 13.42 1.95 1.28
C TYR A 22 14.20 2.37 0.04
N ILE A 23 14.45 1.40 -0.84
CA ILE A 23 15.12 1.59 -2.13
C ILE A 23 14.14 1.36 -3.26
N ASP A 24 14.12 2.28 -4.21
CA ASP A 24 13.43 2.14 -5.47
C ASP A 24 14.02 0.96 -6.26
N ILE A 25 13.18 -0.04 -6.55
CA ILE A 25 13.61 -1.26 -7.23
C ILE A 25 13.45 -1.21 -8.75
N SER A 26 12.92 -0.13 -9.32
CA SER A 26 12.85 0.08 -10.78
C SER A 26 14.24 0.05 -11.44
N LYS A 27 15.28 0.33 -10.65
CA LYS A 27 16.69 0.23 -11.07
C LYS A 27 17.17 -1.20 -11.30
N TYR A 28 16.47 -2.19 -10.73
CA TYR A 28 16.86 -3.60 -10.79
C TYR A 28 15.92 -4.45 -11.63
N ARG A 29 14.66 -4.01 -11.81
CA ARG A 29 13.66 -4.71 -12.62
C ARG A 29 12.68 -3.72 -13.26
N ILE A 30 12.05 -4.15 -14.34
CA ILE A 30 10.97 -3.41 -14.98
C ILE A 30 9.76 -3.41 -14.03
N ILE A 31 9.24 -2.22 -13.74
CA ILE A 31 8.02 -1.99 -12.98
C ILE A 31 7.00 -1.37 -13.95
N PRO A 32 5.71 -1.77 -13.92
CA PRO A 32 4.67 -1.10 -14.69
C PRO A 32 4.63 0.41 -14.41
N ASP A 33 4.33 1.22 -15.43
CA ASP A 33 4.35 2.69 -15.30
C ASP A 33 3.32 3.23 -14.29
N ASN A 34 2.26 2.45 -14.01
CA ASN A 34 1.25 2.77 -13.01
C ASN A 34 1.63 2.32 -11.60
N GLN A 35 2.84 1.78 -11.39
CA GLN A 35 3.33 1.28 -10.12
C GLN A 35 4.68 1.89 -9.73
N GLU A 36 4.87 2.07 -8.43
CA GLU A 36 6.11 2.49 -7.80
C GLU A 36 6.40 1.50 -6.67
N VAL A 37 7.54 0.81 -6.74
CA VAL A 37 7.87 -0.28 -5.80
C VAL A 37 9.17 0.02 -5.09
N TYR A 38 9.11 -0.07 -3.77
CA TYR A 38 10.21 0.23 -2.87
C TYR A 38 10.42 -0.93 -1.91
N ALA A 39 11.61 -1.52 -1.90
CA ALA A 39 11.98 -2.60 -0.99
C ALA A 39 12.84 -2.06 0.15
N HIS A 40 12.70 -2.62 1.34
CA HIS A 40 13.57 -2.28 2.45
C HIS A 40 14.97 -2.91 2.27
N LYS A 41 16.04 -2.18 2.62
CA LYS A 41 17.44 -2.62 2.40
C LYS A 41 17.84 -3.88 3.17
N TYR A 42 17.31 -4.03 4.38
CA TYR A 42 17.81 -5.02 5.36
C TYR A 42 16.80 -6.12 5.71
N ASN A 43 15.55 -6.00 5.26
CA ASN A 43 14.50 -6.97 5.55
C ASN A 43 13.58 -7.10 4.33
N ASN A 44 12.56 -7.93 4.44
CA ASN A 44 11.67 -8.25 3.33
C ASN A 44 10.45 -7.32 3.25
N ASN A 45 10.48 -6.16 3.90
CA ASN A 45 9.37 -5.21 3.82
C ASN A 45 9.33 -4.56 2.44
N CYS A 46 8.12 -4.31 1.95
CA CYS A 46 7.89 -3.75 0.62
C CYS A 46 6.77 -2.72 0.66
N LEU A 47 7.03 -1.53 0.16
CA LEU A 47 6.07 -0.46 -0.05
C LEU A 47 5.76 -0.37 -1.54
N ILE A 48 4.48 -0.39 -1.91
CA ILE A 48 4.02 -0.27 -3.29
C ILE A 48 2.99 0.85 -3.34
N ILE A 49 3.12 1.73 -4.33
CA ILE A 49 2.09 2.70 -4.70
C ILE A 49 1.64 2.34 -6.10
N GLU A 50 0.33 2.17 -6.28
CA GLU A 50 -0.25 1.76 -7.54
C GLU A 50 -1.46 2.63 -7.90
N ILE A 51 -1.59 2.97 -9.17
CA ILE A 51 -2.76 3.65 -9.73
C ILE A 51 -3.54 2.65 -10.56
N VAL A 52 -4.78 2.37 -10.16
CA VAL A 52 -5.68 1.45 -10.87
C VAL A 52 -6.93 2.17 -11.35
N CYS A 53 -7.64 1.60 -12.32
CA CYS A 53 -8.94 2.11 -12.74
C CYS A 53 -9.93 2.11 -11.57
N TYR A 54 -10.69 3.20 -11.43
CA TYR A 54 -11.69 3.34 -10.39
C TYR A 54 -12.69 2.19 -10.42
N LYS A 55 -12.90 1.57 -9.25
CA LYS A 55 -13.92 0.54 -9.06
C LYS A 55 -15.17 1.17 -8.46
N ASP A 56 -16.29 1.08 -9.16
CA ASP A 56 -17.58 1.57 -8.66
C ASP A 56 -18.22 0.53 -7.74
N ILE A 57 -17.69 0.48 -6.52
CA ILE A 57 -18.11 -0.40 -5.42
C ILE A 57 -18.50 0.49 -4.24
N ASP A 58 -19.47 0.06 -3.44
CA ASP A 58 -19.80 0.72 -2.17
C ASP A 58 -18.52 0.93 -1.35
N ILE A 59 -18.34 2.13 -0.80
CA ILE A 59 -17.16 2.49 -0.01
C ILE A 59 -16.93 1.51 1.15
N LYS A 60 -18.01 0.95 1.71
CA LYS A 60 -17.97 -0.04 2.80
C LYS A 60 -17.33 -1.35 2.38
N GLU A 61 -17.58 -1.76 1.14
CA GLU A 61 -17.09 -3.01 0.57
C GLU A 61 -15.75 -2.83 -0.16
N LYS A 62 -15.41 -1.61 -0.59
CA LYS A 62 -14.20 -1.31 -1.37
C LYS A 62 -12.91 -1.71 -0.63
N GLY A 63 -12.84 -1.50 0.68
CA GLY A 63 -11.71 -1.92 1.50
C GLY A 63 -11.49 -3.44 1.47
N LYS A 64 -12.56 -4.20 1.72
CA LYS A 64 -12.54 -5.67 1.67
C LYS A 64 -12.24 -6.18 0.27
N TYR A 65 -12.84 -5.58 -0.76
CA TYR A 65 -12.61 -5.93 -2.16
C TYR A 65 -11.12 -5.90 -2.52
N TYR A 66 -10.43 -4.77 -2.29
CA TYR A 66 -9.01 -4.66 -2.62
C TYR A 66 -8.12 -5.56 -1.76
N PHE A 67 -8.48 -5.77 -0.49
CA PHE A 67 -7.75 -6.70 0.36
C PHE A 67 -7.83 -8.15 -0.15
N ASP A 68 -9.03 -8.58 -0.55
CA ASP A 68 -9.26 -9.92 -1.11
C ASP A 68 -8.62 -10.07 -2.50
N ASP A 69 -8.65 -9.02 -3.33
CA ASP A 69 -8.00 -8.98 -4.65
C ASP A 69 -6.48 -9.18 -4.51
N LEU A 70 -5.84 -8.42 -3.61
CA LEU A 70 -4.43 -8.60 -3.28
C LEU A 70 -4.12 -9.99 -2.72
N ALA A 71 -5.02 -10.56 -1.89
CA ALA A 71 -4.84 -11.92 -1.38
C ALA A 71 -4.86 -12.96 -2.51
N ASN A 72 -5.71 -12.78 -3.52
CA ASN A 72 -5.78 -13.66 -4.68
C ASN A 72 -4.52 -13.55 -5.55
N GLU A 73 -4.05 -12.32 -5.84
CA GLU A 73 -2.81 -12.08 -6.58
C GLU A 73 -1.60 -12.71 -5.85
N ASN A 74 -1.57 -12.59 -4.52
CA ASN A 74 -0.54 -13.21 -3.70
C ASN A 74 -0.72 -14.73 -3.50
N THR A 75 -1.77 -15.33 -4.06
CA THR A 75 -2.13 -16.75 -3.88
C THR A 75 -2.16 -17.13 -2.38
N SER A 76 -2.74 -16.26 -1.57
CA SER A 76 -2.78 -16.40 -0.12
C SER A 76 -3.66 -17.59 0.29
N LEU A 77 -3.14 -18.46 1.15
CA LEU A 77 -3.89 -19.62 1.66
C LEU A 77 -4.92 -19.23 2.71
N GLU A 78 -4.57 -18.24 3.52
CA GLU A 78 -5.39 -17.73 4.61
C GLU A 78 -5.23 -16.22 4.61
N ASN A 79 -6.32 -15.49 4.80
CA ASN A 79 -6.27 -14.05 4.96
C ASN A 79 -7.29 -13.61 6.03
N LYS A 80 -6.95 -12.54 6.74
CA LYS A 80 -7.80 -12.02 7.82
C LYS A 80 -7.62 -10.52 7.94
N ILE A 81 -8.73 -9.80 7.84
CA ILE A 81 -8.79 -8.36 8.15
C ILE A 81 -8.78 -8.17 9.68
N ILE A 82 -7.93 -7.28 10.15
CA ILE A 82 -7.77 -6.89 11.56
C ILE A 82 -8.44 -5.52 11.80
N LEU A 83 -8.27 -4.60 10.86
CA LEU A 83 -8.84 -3.25 10.89
C LEU A 83 -9.39 -2.91 9.50
N ASN A 84 -10.57 -2.27 9.46
CA ASN A 84 -11.13 -1.69 8.25
C ASN A 84 -11.82 -0.37 8.61
N ASN A 85 -11.20 0.74 8.26
CA ASN A 85 -11.74 2.09 8.44
C ASN A 85 -12.12 2.66 7.07
N GLU A 86 -13.42 2.83 6.85
CA GLU A 86 -13.99 3.21 5.55
C GLU A 86 -13.76 4.70 5.19
N SER A 87 -13.40 5.53 6.16
CA SER A 87 -13.21 6.97 5.96
C SER A 87 -12.27 7.54 7.02
N VAL A 88 -11.00 7.69 6.64
CA VAL A 88 -9.97 8.35 7.44
C VAL A 88 -9.74 9.75 6.88
N PRO A 89 -9.83 10.81 7.70
CA PRO A 89 -9.56 12.18 7.27
C PRO A 89 -8.13 12.36 6.76
N HIS A 90 -7.97 13.15 5.69
CA HIS A 90 -6.67 13.45 5.09
C HIS A 90 -6.70 14.82 4.40
N PRO A 91 -5.59 15.58 4.35
CA PRO A 91 -5.59 16.96 3.84
C PRO A 91 -6.11 17.16 2.42
N GLN A 92 -5.97 16.18 1.53
CA GLN A 92 -6.48 16.29 0.15
C GLN A 92 -7.80 15.55 -0.07
N LYS A 93 -7.94 14.34 0.48
CA LYS A 93 -9.08 13.45 0.23
C LYS A 93 -9.10 12.31 1.23
N ASN A 94 -10.25 12.07 1.85
CA ASN A 94 -10.41 10.92 2.76
C ASN A 94 -10.06 9.62 2.06
N TYR A 95 -9.52 8.67 2.83
CA TYR A 95 -9.09 7.37 2.34
C TYR A 95 -9.68 6.24 3.17
N ILE A 96 -9.71 5.04 2.60
CA ILE A 96 -10.01 3.81 3.33
C ILE A 96 -8.68 3.22 3.83
N LEU A 97 -8.64 2.81 5.09
CA LEU A 97 -7.50 2.10 5.68
C LEU A 97 -7.89 0.67 6.05
N VAL A 98 -7.20 -0.30 5.49
CA VAL A 98 -7.33 -1.72 5.82
C VAL A 98 -6.00 -2.22 6.38
N VAL A 99 -6.05 -2.96 7.47
CA VAL A 99 -4.90 -3.73 7.97
C VAL A 99 -5.34 -5.17 8.11
N GLY A 100 -4.57 -6.09 7.55
CA GLY A 100 -4.87 -7.51 7.62
C GLY A 100 -3.63 -8.36 7.47
N ALA A 101 -3.75 -9.64 7.77
CA ALA A 101 -2.69 -10.62 7.58
C ALA A 101 -3.03 -11.56 6.42
N GLN A 102 -2.01 -11.94 5.67
CA GLN A 102 -2.06 -12.91 4.58
C GLN A 102 -0.99 -13.97 4.79
N LYS A 103 -1.30 -15.23 4.47
CA LYS A 103 -0.37 -16.36 4.56
C LYS A 103 0.00 -16.79 3.15
N ILE A 104 1.20 -16.41 2.72
CA ILE A 104 1.67 -16.56 1.34
C ILE A 104 2.73 -17.66 1.25
N SER A 105 2.84 -18.29 0.07
CA SER A 105 3.89 -19.27 -0.19
C SER A 105 5.20 -18.59 -0.58
N LYS A 106 6.31 -19.00 0.04
CA LYS A 106 7.62 -18.47 -0.30
C LYS A 106 8.18 -19.20 -1.51
N TYR A 107 8.23 -18.53 -2.68
CA TYR A 107 9.01 -18.92 -3.86
C TYR A 107 9.01 -20.43 -4.20
N ASN A 108 7.83 -21.00 -4.48
CA ASN A 108 7.68 -22.42 -4.87
C ASN A 108 8.21 -23.44 -3.84
N THR A 109 8.36 -23.06 -2.58
CA THR A 109 8.66 -23.98 -1.47
C THR A 109 7.37 -24.38 -0.75
N GLN A 110 7.42 -25.41 0.10
CA GLN A 110 6.33 -25.74 1.04
C GLN A 110 6.32 -24.83 2.28
N MET A 111 7.16 -23.79 2.32
CA MET A 111 7.21 -22.86 3.45
C MET A 111 6.25 -21.70 3.21
N HIS A 112 5.44 -21.44 4.24
CA HIS A 112 4.51 -20.32 4.28
C HIS A 112 5.07 -19.22 5.16
N GLU A 113 4.87 -17.97 4.75
CA GLU A 113 5.18 -16.80 5.57
C GLU A 113 3.92 -15.98 5.81
N ASN A 114 3.81 -15.46 7.03
CA ASN A 114 2.77 -14.50 7.39
C ASN A 114 3.24 -13.11 7.01
N VAL A 115 2.39 -12.37 6.31
CA VAL A 115 2.63 -11.00 5.92
C VAL A 115 1.51 -10.15 6.47
N LEU A 116 1.89 -9.15 7.28
CA LEU A 116 0.97 -8.10 7.67
C LEU A 116 0.95 -7.04 6.57
N LEU A 117 -0.25 -6.76 6.06
CA LEU A 117 -0.51 -5.87 4.95
C LEU A 117 -1.28 -4.65 5.45
N TYR A 118 -0.70 -3.48 5.24
CA TYR A 118 -1.33 -2.19 5.45
C TYR A 118 -1.72 -1.63 4.08
N LEU A 119 -3.00 -1.33 3.90
CA LEU A 119 -3.56 -0.88 2.63
C LEU A 119 -4.30 0.43 2.84
N CYS A 120 -3.90 1.45 2.10
CA CYS A 120 -4.64 2.69 1.94
C CYS A 120 -5.23 2.75 0.53
N ILE A 121 -6.51 3.13 0.42
CA ILE A 121 -7.21 3.31 -0.85
C ILE A 121 -7.73 4.75 -0.92
N ILE A 122 -7.27 5.51 -1.92
CA ILE A 122 -7.70 6.89 -2.15
C ILE A 122 -8.50 6.94 -3.47
N PRO A 123 -9.84 7.01 -3.42
CA PRO A 123 -10.66 6.99 -4.61
C PRO A 123 -10.72 8.37 -5.28
N TYR A 124 -10.13 8.52 -6.47
CA TYR A 124 -10.23 9.69 -7.35
C TYR A 124 -11.25 9.45 -8.47
N LYS A 125 -12.54 9.33 -8.09
CA LYS A 125 -13.66 9.09 -9.02
C LYS A 125 -13.69 10.07 -10.20
N GLU A 126 -13.41 11.34 -9.94
CA GLU A 126 -13.32 12.43 -10.91
C GLU A 126 -12.23 12.21 -11.98
N HIS A 127 -11.25 11.36 -11.69
CA HIS A 127 -10.16 10.96 -12.58
C HIS A 127 -10.25 9.49 -13.00
N ASN A 128 -11.36 8.81 -12.71
CA ASN A 128 -11.55 7.38 -12.96
C ASN A 128 -10.39 6.51 -12.43
N ALA A 129 -9.81 6.89 -11.28
CA ALA A 129 -8.69 6.20 -10.66
C ALA A 129 -8.95 5.88 -9.17
N ASP A 130 -8.40 4.77 -8.70
CA ASP A 130 -8.16 4.51 -7.29
C ASP A 130 -6.62 4.44 -7.09
N ILE A 131 -6.09 5.15 -6.10
CA ILE A 131 -4.69 4.99 -5.69
C ILE A 131 -4.63 4.00 -4.53
N LEU A 132 -3.82 2.95 -4.69
CA LEU A 132 -3.54 1.95 -3.67
C LEU A 132 -2.12 2.18 -3.13
N ILE A 133 -1.99 2.33 -1.81
CA ILE A 133 -0.70 2.33 -1.14
C ILE A 133 -0.67 1.09 -0.25
N THR A 134 0.21 0.14 -0.54
CA THR A 134 0.36 -1.09 0.23
C THR A 134 1.71 -1.17 0.89
N TRP A 135 1.74 -1.55 2.17
CA TRP A 135 2.95 -1.83 2.90
C TRP A 135 2.92 -3.23 3.46
N ASN A 136 3.80 -4.08 2.95
CA ASN A 136 3.91 -5.49 3.28
C ASN A 136 5.03 -5.67 4.29
N ILE A 137 4.72 -6.26 5.45
CA ILE A 137 5.67 -6.54 6.53
C ILE A 137 5.58 -8.02 6.88
N PRO A 138 6.56 -8.83 6.45
CA PRO A 138 6.63 -10.23 6.87
C PRO A 138 6.88 -10.34 8.37
N LYS A 139 5.89 -10.85 9.11
CA LYS A 139 5.98 -11.12 10.55
C LYS A 139 4.90 -12.12 10.99
N ASP A 140 5.24 -12.90 12.02
CA ASP A 140 4.38 -13.99 12.49
C ASP A 140 3.30 -13.56 13.47
N ASP A 141 3.46 -12.41 14.11
CA ASP A 141 2.44 -11.86 15.01
C ASP A 141 1.49 -10.88 14.29
N LEU A 142 0.29 -10.74 14.86
CA LEU A 142 -0.73 -9.82 14.37
C LEU A 142 -0.68 -8.45 15.08
N ASN A 143 0.40 -8.14 15.79
CA ASN A 143 0.51 -6.85 16.47
C ASN A 143 0.76 -5.76 15.43
N ILE A 144 -0.24 -4.92 15.20
CA ILE A 144 -0.17 -3.86 14.18
C ILE A 144 0.68 -2.66 14.61
N ASN A 145 1.08 -2.56 15.88
CA ASN A 145 1.84 -1.44 16.45
C ASN A 145 3.33 -1.78 16.60
N PRO A 146 4.25 -0.82 16.40
CA PRO A 146 4.00 0.60 16.08
C PRO A 146 3.80 0.89 14.58
N ASP A 147 3.85 -0.13 13.73
CA ASP A 147 3.85 -0.01 12.27
C ASP A 147 2.63 0.76 11.72
N ILE A 148 1.43 0.59 12.31
CA ILE A 148 0.24 1.33 11.87
C ILE A 148 0.38 2.85 12.01
N ASP A 149 1.07 3.32 13.05
CA ASP A 149 1.29 4.74 13.29
C ASP A 149 2.23 5.30 12.21
N ILE A 150 3.29 4.54 11.89
CA ILE A 150 4.24 4.88 10.83
C ILE A 150 3.52 4.92 9.48
N PHE A 151 2.72 3.89 9.16
CA PHE A 151 1.97 3.83 7.91
C PHE A 151 0.97 4.98 7.79
N THR A 152 0.27 5.30 8.88
CA THR A 152 -0.65 6.42 8.92
C THR A 152 0.09 7.74 8.70
N GLU A 153 1.26 7.94 9.31
CA GLU A 153 2.08 9.13 9.10
C GLU A 153 2.56 9.25 7.63
N MET A 154 2.99 8.14 7.02
CA MET A 154 3.31 8.09 5.59
C MET A 154 2.12 8.54 4.75
N VAL A 155 0.96 7.91 4.93
CA VAL A 155 -0.26 8.24 4.17
C VAL A 155 -0.72 9.67 4.42
N GLN A 156 -0.61 10.21 5.64
CA GLN A 156 -0.97 11.60 5.96
C GLN A 156 -0.08 12.64 5.27
N SER A 157 1.12 12.24 4.86
CA SER A 157 2.03 13.09 4.09
C SER A 157 1.85 12.96 2.57
N PHE A 158 1.06 11.98 2.11
CA PHE A 158 0.82 11.73 0.68
C PHE A 158 0.13 12.93 0.05
N LYS A 159 0.66 13.39 -1.09
CA LYS A 159 0.01 14.42 -1.91
C LYS A 159 0.18 14.16 -3.39
N VAL A 160 -0.92 14.24 -4.13
CA VAL A 160 -0.88 14.48 -5.58
C VAL A 160 -0.54 15.96 -5.78
N LEU A 161 0.58 16.22 -6.43
CA LEU A 161 1.10 17.57 -6.72
C LEU A 161 0.58 18.08 -8.06
N ASP A 162 0.42 17.20 -9.04
CA ASP A 162 -0.11 17.53 -10.36
C ASP A 162 -1.00 16.39 -10.86
N PHE A 163 -2.25 16.76 -11.19
CA PHE A 163 -3.34 15.86 -11.56
C PHE A 163 -3.30 15.47 -13.05
N SER A 164 -2.39 16.02 -13.85
CA SER A 164 -2.13 15.50 -15.19
C SER A 164 -1.60 14.06 -15.17
N LEU A 165 -1.22 13.55 -13.99
CA LEU A 165 -0.94 12.14 -13.71
C LEU A 165 -2.02 11.18 -14.21
N PHE A 166 -3.28 11.61 -14.20
CA PHE A 166 -4.42 10.76 -14.54
C PHE A 166 -4.90 10.89 -16.00
N VAL A 167 -4.21 11.70 -16.82
CA VAL A 167 -4.61 12.02 -18.20
C VAL A 167 -3.90 11.13 -19.20
#